data_AF-A0A433D0J6-F1
#
_entry.id   AF-A0A433D0J6-F1
#
_cell.length_a   1.000
_cell.length_b   1.000
_cell.length_c   1.000
_cell.angle_alpha   90.00
_cell.angle_beta   90.00
_cell.angle_gamma   90.00
#
_symmetry.space_group_name_H-M   'P 1'
#
loop_
_entity.id
_entity.type
_entity.pdbx_description
1 polymer ?
#
loop_
_entity_poly.entity_id
_entity_poly.type
_entity_poly.pdbx_seq_one_letter_code
_entity_poly.pdbx_strand_id
1 'polypeptide(L)'
;MSSPTKTHGDEVEASTSSSGGRLTTDEIMKWNTDRIIQHLTKKFPEEFDEEDFNVLRKEKIKGRVFLGLTKEKLKAYGMAGGPAKVIADCVTELTSKP
;
A
#
# COMPACT_ATOMS: atom_id res chain seq x y z
N MET A 1 -40.80 32.20 -22.38
CA MET A 1 -39.64 32.53 -21.53
C MET A 1 -39.11 31.24 -20.94
N SER A 2 -37.78 31.12 -20.93
CA SER A 2 -36.96 30.18 -20.15
C SER A 2 -36.89 28.73 -20.65
N SER A 3 -35.88 28.48 -21.48
CA SER A 3 -35.17 27.19 -21.54
C SER A 3 -34.51 26.88 -20.18
N PRO A 4 -34.32 25.60 -19.82
CA PRO A 4 -33.27 25.21 -18.90
C PRO A 4 -32.05 24.66 -19.66
N THR A 5 -30.93 24.93 -19.04
CA THR A 5 -29.54 24.80 -19.47
C THR A 5 -28.97 23.38 -19.36
N LYS A 6 -28.23 23.02 -20.40
CA LYS A 6 -27.00 22.23 -20.46
C LYS A 6 -26.27 21.95 -19.14
N THR A 7 -25.96 20.66 -18.95
CA THR A 7 -24.74 20.04 -18.41
C THR A 7 -24.09 20.62 -17.14
N HIS A 8 -24.14 19.83 -16.09
CA HIS A 8 -23.07 19.61 -15.09
C HIS A 8 -23.26 18.16 -14.63
N GLY A 9 -22.33 17.24 -14.70
CA GLY A 9 -20.87 17.29 -14.60
C GLY A 9 -20.57 16.01 -13.85
N ASP A 10 -19.76 15.13 -14.43
CA ASP A 10 -19.45 13.80 -13.94
C ASP A 10 -19.26 13.74 -12.41
N GLU A 11 -20.21 13.14 -11.69
CA GLU A 11 -19.94 12.54 -10.39
C GLU A 11 -19.25 11.19 -10.67
N VAL A 12 -17.94 11.26 -10.94
CA VAL A 12 -17.09 10.09 -10.88
C VAL A 12 -16.97 9.64 -9.43
N GLU A 13 -17.92 8.81 -9.02
CA GLU A 13 -17.68 7.53 -8.34
C GLU A 13 -16.40 7.48 -7.49
N ALA A 14 -16.44 8.11 -6.32
CA ALA A 14 -15.59 7.66 -5.21
C ALA A 14 -16.24 6.43 -4.55
N SER A 15 -16.48 5.40 -5.36
CA SER A 15 -16.73 4.05 -4.88
C SER A 15 -15.42 3.45 -4.36
N THR A 16 -14.88 4.03 -3.27
CA THR A 16 -13.99 3.28 -2.38
C THR A 16 -14.85 2.28 -1.64
N SER A 17 -15.14 1.19 -2.35
CA SER A 17 -15.70 -0.04 -1.85
C SER A 17 -14.79 -0.51 -0.71
N SER A 18 -15.21 -0.26 0.51
CA SER A 18 -14.82 -1.00 1.70
C SER A 18 -15.48 -2.38 1.63
N SER A 19 -15.18 -3.14 0.58
CA SER A 19 -15.51 -4.56 0.51
C SER A 19 -14.36 -5.33 1.15
N GLY A 20 -14.68 -6.31 1.99
CA GLY A 20 -13.75 -7.35 2.45
C GLY A 20 -13.30 -8.26 1.31
N GLY A 21 -12.94 -7.68 0.16
CA GLY A 21 -12.33 -8.34 -0.98
C GLY A 21 -10.84 -8.52 -0.72
N ARG A 22 -10.37 -9.74 -0.94
CA ARG A 22 -8.95 -10.07 -0.89
C ARG A 22 -8.20 -9.21 -1.91
N LEU A 23 -7.17 -8.50 -1.45
CA LEU A 23 -6.27 -7.75 -2.34
C LEU A 23 -5.61 -8.70 -3.34
N THR A 24 -5.64 -8.33 -4.61
CA THR A 24 -4.92 -9.05 -5.67
C THR A 24 -3.51 -8.51 -5.85
N THR A 25 -2.61 -9.35 -6.32
CA THR A 25 -1.23 -8.94 -6.64
C THR A 25 -1.21 -7.81 -7.68
N ASP A 26 -2.11 -7.84 -8.67
CA ASP A 26 -2.20 -6.82 -9.73
C ASP A 26 -2.62 -5.45 -9.21
N GLU A 27 -3.47 -5.40 -8.19
CA GLU A 27 -3.83 -4.15 -7.52
C GLU A 27 -2.64 -3.62 -6.71
N ILE A 28 -1.97 -4.49 -5.95
CA ILE A 28 -0.82 -4.11 -5.12
C ILE A 28 0.32 -3.57 -6.00
N MET A 29 0.57 -4.16 -7.18
CA MET A 29 1.60 -3.68 -8.11
C MET A 29 1.44 -2.20 -8.50
N LYS A 30 0.22 -1.66 -8.44
CA LYS A 30 -0.09 -0.26 -8.80
C LYS A 30 0.10 0.72 -7.63
N TRP A 31 0.40 0.23 -6.43
CA TRP A 31 0.53 1.10 -5.25
C TRP A 31 1.78 1.99 -5.33
N ASN A 32 1.62 3.24 -4.90
CA ASN A 32 2.73 4.12 -4.55
C ASN A 32 3.19 3.84 -3.11
N THR A 33 4.27 4.51 -2.69
CA THR A 33 4.84 4.31 -1.35
C THR A 33 3.87 4.70 -0.24
N ASP A 34 3.11 5.78 -0.40
CA ASP A 34 2.15 6.22 0.63
C ASP A 34 1.01 5.22 0.83
N ARG A 35 0.52 4.59 -0.25
CA ARG A 35 -0.49 3.54 -0.15
C ARG A 35 0.05 2.28 0.52
N ILE A 36 1.32 1.95 0.34
CA ILE A 36 1.98 0.87 1.08
C ILE A 36 2.02 1.21 2.58
N ILE A 37 2.46 2.41 2.93
CA ILE A 37 2.51 2.87 4.33
C ILE A 37 1.11 2.83 4.95
N GLN A 38 0.10 3.38 4.28
CA GLN A 38 -1.28 3.35 4.75
C GLN A 38 -1.79 1.93 4.97
N HIS A 39 -1.45 0.99 4.08
CA HIS A 39 -1.80 -0.42 4.27
C HIS A 39 -1.11 -1.03 5.50
N LEU A 40 0.19 -0.78 5.67
CA LEU A 40 0.97 -1.28 6.80
C LEU A 40 0.47 -0.70 8.12
N THR A 41 0.25 0.61 8.22
CA THR A 41 -0.32 1.26 9.43
C THR A 41 -1.71 0.72 9.76
N LYS A 42 -2.57 0.50 8.76
CA LYS A 42 -3.91 -0.05 8.99
C LYS A 42 -3.87 -1.50 9.48
N LYS A 43 -2.95 -2.31 8.94
CA LYS A 43 -2.84 -3.73 9.27
C LYS A 43 -2.05 -3.98 10.56
N PHE A 44 -1.09 -3.11 10.86
CA PHE A 44 -0.13 -3.22 11.96
C PHE A 44 0.07 -1.85 12.63
N PRO A 45 -0.89 -1.37 13.43
CA PRO A 45 -0.91 0.01 13.93
C PRO A 45 0.23 0.36 14.90
N GLU A 46 0.87 -0.64 15.53
CA GLU A 46 1.90 -0.44 16.56
C GLU A 46 3.28 -0.99 16.18
N GLU A 47 3.43 -1.57 14.98
CA GLU A 47 4.67 -2.26 14.57
C GLU A 47 5.69 -1.34 13.90
N PHE A 48 5.30 -0.11 13.54
CA PHE A 48 6.10 0.80 12.73
C PHE A 48 6.07 2.21 13.30
N ASP A 49 7.22 2.87 13.24
CA ASP A 49 7.35 4.31 13.49
C ASP A 49 7.66 5.08 12.19
N GLU A 50 7.87 6.39 12.33
CA GLU A 50 8.16 7.27 11.20
C GLU A 50 9.53 6.99 10.56
N GLU A 51 10.52 6.50 11.33
CA GLU A 51 11.85 6.16 10.80
C GLU A 51 11.77 4.94 9.88
N ASP A 52 10.98 3.93 10.25
CA ASP A 52 10.70 2.78 9.40
C ASP A 52 10.03 3.18 8.08
N PHE A 53 9.04 4.07 8.13
CA PHE A 53 8.37 4.57 6.92
C PHE A 53 9.29 5.45 6.07
N ASN A 54 10.23 6.17 6.68
CA ASN A 54 11.23 6.95 5.95
C ASN A 54 12.17 6.06 5.14
N VAL A 55 12.49 4.85 5.60
CA VAL A 55 13.25 3.87 4.79
C VAL A 55 12.48 3.54 3.50
N LEU A 56 11.18 3.27 3.60
CA LEU A 56 10.35 2.95 2.42
C LEU A 56 10.27 4.13 1.43
N ARG A 57 10.16 5.36 1.94
CA ARG A 57 10.13 6.59 1.14
C ARG A 57 11.46 6.87 0.45
N LYS A 58 12.57 6.75 1.19
CA LYS A 58 13.93 6.98 0.68
C LYS A 58 14.26 6.02 -0.47
N GLU A 59 13.93 4.74 -0.31
CA GLU A 59 14.14 3.71 -1.34
C GLU A 59 13.07 3.73 -2.44
N LYS A 60 12.09 4.63 -2.35
CA LYS A 60 10.97 4.79 -3.31
C LYS A 60 10.27 3.46 -3.58
N ILE A 61 10.03 2.68 -2.52
CA ILE A 61 9.39 1.37 -2.62
C ILE A 61 7.96 1.55 -3.14
N LYS A 62 7.70 1.01 -4.34
CA LYS A 62 6.36 0.95 -4.97
C LYS A 62 5.86 -0.48 -4.99
N GLY A 63 4.59 -0.67 -5.33
CA GLY A 63 3.89 -1.96 -5.32
C GLY A 63 4.67 -3.14 -5.87
N ARG A 64 5.26 -3.01 -7.07
CA ARG A 64 6.07 -4.07 -7.68
C ARG A 64 7.30 -4.47 -6.84
N VAL A 65 7.98 -3.48 -6.27
CA VAL A 65 9.16 -3.72 -5.42
C VAL A 65 8.74 -4.29 -4.07
N PHE A 66 7.64 -3.76 -3.51
CA PHE A 66 7.06 -4.19 -2.24
C PHE A 66 6.77 -5.70 -2.22
N LEU A 67 6.12 -6.22 -3.26
CA LEU A 67 5.82 -7.65 -3.40
C LEU A 67 7.06 -8.56 -3.49
N GLY A 68 8.25 -8.00 -3.69
CA GLY A 68 9.53 -8.71 -3.74
C GLY A 68 10.47 -8.36 -2.59
N LEU A 69 9.98 -7.70 -1.54
CA LEU A 69 10.77 -7.40 -0.34
C LEU A 69 10.99 -8.66 0.47
N THR A 70 12.20 -8.75 1.03
CA THR A 70 12.57 -9.75 2.03
C THR A 70 13.13 -9.02 3.24
N LYS A 71 13.22 -9.73 4.37
CA LYS A 71 13.81 -9.18 5.60
C LYS A 71 15.24 -8.69 5.35
N GLU A 72 16.02 -9.41 4.55
CA GLU A 72 17.42 -9.09 4.25
C GLU A 72 17.55 -7.81 3.42
N LYS A 73 16.70 -7.63 2.39
CA LYS A 73 16.67 -6.39 1.60
C LYS A 73 16.33 -5.18 2.46
N LEU A 74 15.31 -5.31 3.31
CA LEU A 74 14.89 -4.25 4.22
C LEU A 74 16.00 -3.86 5.21
N LYS A 75 16.70 -4.86 5.78
CA LYS A 75 17.88 -4.61 6.61
C LYS A 75 19.01 -3.92 5.84
N ALA A 76 19.23 -4.28 4.57
CA ALA A 76 20.23 -3.62 3.73
C ALA A 76 19.88 -2.15 3.43
N TYR A 77 18.59 -1.79 3.45
CA TYR A 77 18.11 -0.41 3.35
C TYR A 77 18.18 0.36 4.68
N GLY A 78 18.60 -0.29 5.77
CA GLY A 78 18.73 0.32 7.09
C GLY A 78 17.53 0.10 8.02
N MET A 79 16.57 -0.76 7.66
CA MET A 79 15.43 -1.07 8.53
C MET A 79 15.82 -2.01 9.68
N ALA A 80 15.27 -1.76 10.86
CA ALA A 80 15.46 -2.63 12.02
C ALA A 80 14.87 -4.04 11.79
N GLY A 81 15.41 -5.03 12.52
CA GLY A 81 15.09 -6.43 12.27
C GLY A 81 13.63 -6.83 12.55
N GLY A 82 12.95 -6.15 13.47
CA GLY A 82 11.54 -6.36 13.79
C GLY A 82 10.62 -5.90 12.65
N PRO A 83 10.57 -4.58 12.36
CA PRO A 83 9.81 -4.04 11.24
C PRO A 83 10.09 -4.74 9.91
N ALA A 84 11.36 -5.06 9.63
CA ALA A 84 11.75 -5.80 8.42
C ALA A 84 11.12 -7.20 8.33
N LYS A 85 10.95 -7.89 9.47
CA LYS A 85 10.30 -9.20 9.52
C LYS A 85 8.79 -9.09 9.30
N VAL A 86 8.14 -8.11 9.93
CA VAL A 86 6.68 -7.87 9.78
C VAL A 86 6.32 -7.59 8.31
N ILE A 87 7.08 -6.73 7.63
CA ILE A 87 6.83 -6.45 6.20
C ILE A 87 7.04 -7.70 5.34
N ALA A 88 8.09 -8.48 5.57
CA ALA A 88 8.36 -9.70 4.80
C ALA A 88 7.25 -10.76 4.96
N ASP A 89 6.71 -10.90 6.18
CA ASP A 89 5.60 -11.81 6.45
C ASP A 89 4.31 -11.32 5.79
N CYS A 90 4.04 -10.01 5.85
CA CYS A 90 2.93 -9.39 5.13
C CYS A 90 3.00 -9.66 3.60
N VAL A 91 4.18 -9.51 3.00
CA VAL A 91 4.39 -9.81 1.57
C VAL A 91 4.14 -11.28 1.27
N THR A 92 4.57 -12.18 2.16
CA THR A 92 4.33 -13.62 2.02
C THR A 92 2.83 -13.94 2.04
N GLU A 93 2.07 -13.34 2.97
CA GLU A 93 0.60 -13.49 3.03
C GLU A 93 -0.10 -12.97 1.75
N LEU A 94 0.38 -11.86 1.20
CA LEU A 94 -0.21 -11.23 0.00
C LEU A 94 0.13 -11.98 -1.29
N THR A 95 1.22 -12.75 -1.30
CA THR A 95 1.70 -13.50 -2.48
C THR A 95 1.39 -15.00 -2.41
N SER A 96 1.08 -15.52 -1.23
CA SER A 96 0.59 -16.89 -1.08
C SER A 96 -0.75 -17.03 -1.82
N LYS A 97 -0.79 -17.94 -2.79
CA LYS A 97 -2.04 -18.39 -3.40
C LYS A 97 -2.90 -19.07 -2.31
N PRO A 98 -4.25 -19.01 -2.42
CA PRO A 98 -5.10 -19.82 -1.55
C PRO A 98 -4.77 -21.31 -1.72
#